data_AF-A0A212K6E0-F1
#
_entry.id   AF-A0A212K6E0-F1
#
_cell.length_a   1.000
_cell.length_b   1.000
_cell.length_c   1.000
_cell.angle_alpha   90.00
_cell.angle_beta   90.00
_cell.angle_gamma   90.00
#
_symmetry.space_group_name_H-M   'P 1'
#
loop_
_entity.id
_entity.type
_entity.pdbx_description
1 polymer ?
#
loop_
_entity_poly.entity_id
_entity_poly.type
_entity_poly.pdbx_seq_one_letter_code
_entity_poly.pdbx_strand_id
1 'polypeptide(L)' 'MSRREFIGEREGLRVRRKAILAEVISHRDSLLSALSVIHEPEEINGEYVAVLGVKLNERLMELSGVDKKIAVLSREIGD' A
#
# COMPACT_ATOMS: atom_id res chain seq x y z
N MET A 1 26.78 1.48 8.76
CA MET A 1 26.45 0.73 7.53
C MET A 1 27.23 1.31 6.37
N SER A 2 27.67 0.48 5.42
CA SER A 2 28.35 0.90 4.20
C SER A 2 27.33 1.37 3.15
N ARG A 3 27.78 2.19 2.18
CA ARG A 3 26.97 2.62 1.04
C ARG A 3 26.31 1.45 0.30
N ARG A 4 27.00 0.30 0.21
CA ARG A 4 26.49 -0.92 -0.42
C ARG A 4 25.34 -1.54 0.37
N GLU A 5 25.38 -1.48 1.69
CA GLU A 5 24.30 -1.96 2.56
C GLU A 5 23.05 -1.10 2.40
N PHE A 6 23.19 0.24 2.36
CA PHE A 6 22.06 1.14 2.12
C PHE A 6 21.40 0.92 0.75
N ILE A 7 22.20 0.67 -0.30
CA ILE A 7 21.66 0.32 -1.62
C ILE A 7 20.85 -0.98 -1.54
N GLY A 8 21.39 -2.02 -0.88
CA GLY A 8 20.69 -3.30 -0.72
C GLY A 8 19.38 -3.16 0.04
N GLU A 9 19.37 -2.40 1.14
CA GLU A 9 18.17 -2.14 1.92
C GLU A 9 17.12 -1.36 1.10
N ARG A 10 17.54 -0.34 0.36
CA ARG A 10 16.66 0.46 -0.50
C ARG A 10 16.00 -0.40 -1.58
N GLU A 11 16.74 -1.29 -2.23
CA GLU A 11 16.17 -2.19 -3.23
C GLU A 11 15.19 -3.19 -2.61
N GLY A 12 15.49 -3.72 -1.42
CA GLY A 12 14.54 -4.53 -0.66
C GLY A 12 13.23 -3.78 -0.36
N LEU A 13 13.34 -2.52 0.07
CA LEU A 13 12.18 -1.66 0.31
C LEU A 13 11.41 -1.34 -0.98
N ARG A 14 12.07 -1.16 -2.13
CA ARG A 14 11.40 -0.95 -3.43
C ARG A 14 10.58 -2.17 -3.85
N VAL A 15 11.11 -3.38 -3.64
CA VAL A 15 10.36 -4.63 -3.87
C VAL A 15 9.14 -4.70 -2.94
N ARG A 16 9.33 -4.42 -1.64
CA ARG A 16 8.23 -4.40 -0.67
C ARG A 16 7.16 -3.36 -1.03
N ARG A 17 7.57 -2.16 -1.42
CA ARG A 17 6.70 -1.08 -1.89
C ARG A 17 5.81 -1.53 -3.05
N LYS A 18 6.39 -2.23 -4.04
CA LYS A 18 5.64 -2.73 -5.20
C LYS A 18 4.57 -3.74 -4.78
N ALA A 19 4.88 -4.63 -3.84
CA ALA A 19 3.91 -5.59 -3.31
C ALA A 19 2.76 -4.90 -2.57
N ILE A 20 3.07 -3.96 -1.66
CA ILE A 20 2.06 -3.20 -0.92
C ILE A 20 1.17 -2.41 -1.88
N LEU A 21 1.74 -1.78 -2.91
CA LEU A 21 0.97 -1.02 -3.89
C LEU A 21 -0.01 -1.92 -4.67
N ALA A 22 0.39 -3.15 -5.00
CA ALA A 22 -0.52 -4.11 -5.61
C ALA A 22 -1.68 -4.49 -4.68
N GLU A 23 -1.42 -4.66 -3.38
CA GLU A 23 -2.47 -4.90 -2.37
C GLU A 23 -3.41 -3.68 -2.23
N VAL A 24 -2.87 -2.45 -2.23
CA VAL A 24 -3.68 -1.21 -2.21
C VAL A 24 -4.61 -1.14 -3.41
N ILE A 25 -4.10 -1.43 -4.63
CA ILE A 25 -4.91 -1.44 -5.85
C ILE A 25 -6.02 -2.49 -5.74
N SER A 26 -5.68 -3.71 -5.33
CA SER A 26 -6.65 -4.80 -5.15
C SER A 26 -7.78 -4.43 -4.18
N HIS A 27 -7.45 -3.86 -3.01
CA HIS A 27 -8.46 -3.43 -2.04
C HIS A 27 -9.32 -2.28 -2.57
N ARG A 28 -8.70 -1.31 -3.25
CA ARG A 28 -9.42 -0.19 -3.88
C ARG A 28 -10.43 -0.70 -4.91
N ASP A 29 -10.01 -1.59 -5.80
CA ASP A 29 -10.86 -2.10 -6.86
C ASP A 29 -11.98 -2.98 -6.28
N SER A 30 -11.71 -3.74 -5.21
CA SER A 30 -12.73 -4.49 -4.47
C SER A 30 -13.76 -3.56 -3.82
N LEU A 31 -13.33 -2.45 -3.20
CA LEU A 31 -14.25 -1.46 -2.63
C LEU A 31 -15.11 -0.78 -3.70
N LEU A 32 -14.53 -0.41 -4.83
CA LEU A 32 -15.26 0.16 -5.96
C LEU A 32 -16.31 -0.81 -6.50
N SER A 33 -15.98 -2.10 -6.58
CA SER A 33 -16.95 -3.13 -6.97
C SER A 33 -18.06 -3.30 -5.92
N ALA A 34 -17.71 -3.33 -4.63
CA ALA A 34 -18.67 -3.52 -3.54
C ALA A 34 -19.64 -2.33 -3.38
N LEU A 35 -19.18 -1.12 -3.69
CA LEU A 35 -19.94 0.12 -3.64
C LEU A 35 -20.37 0.62 -5.02
N SER A 36 -20.41 -0.29 -6.01
CA SER A 36 -20.81 0.05 -7.38
C SER A 36 -22.25 0.56 -7.40
N VAL A 37 -22.48 1.64 -8.16
CA VAL A 37 -23.82 2.23 -8.37
C VAL A 37 -24.78 1.31 -9.15
N ILE A 38 -24.29 0.19 -9.67
CA ILE A 38 -25.08 -0.81 -10.38
C ILE A 38 -25.82 -1.73 -9.40
N HIS A 39 -25.31 -1.90 -8.17
CA HIS A 39 -25.97 -2.69 -7.14
C HIS A 39 -27.04 -1.87 -6.41
N GLU A 40 -28.14 -2.52 -6.05
CA GLU A 40 -29.16 -1.89 -5.21
C GLU A 40 -28.58 -1.64 -3.80
N PRO A 41 -28.96 -0.56 -3.11
CA PRO A 41 -28.41 -0.23 -1.79
C PRO A 41 -28.58 -1.35 -0.75
N GLU A 42 -29.67 -2.11 -0.82
CA GLU A 42 -29.99 -3.22 0.08
C GLU A 42 -29.06 -4.44 -0.11
N GLU A 43 -28.36 -4.53 -1.23
CA GLU A 43 -27.41 -5.61 -1.55
C GLU A 43 -26.00 -5.33 -0.99
N ILE A 44 -25.76 -4.11 -0.48
CA ILE A 44 -24.45 -3.72 0.04
C ILE A 44 -24.11 -4.50 1.30
N ASN A 45 -23.03 -5.28 1.23
CA ASN A 45 -22.45 -5.92 2.42
C ASN A 45 -21.59 -4.91 3.21
N GLY A 46 -22.21 -4.22 4.15
CA GLY A 46 -21.56 -3.20 4.98
C GLY A 46 -20.38 -3.73 5.82
N GLU A 47 -20.44 -4.97 6.32
CA GLU A 47 -19.35 -5.59 7.07
C GLU A 47 -18.12 -5.80 6.18
N TYR A 48 -18.33 -6.34 4.97
CA TYR A 48 -17.25 -6.52 3.99
C TYR A 48 -16.58 -5.19 3.62
N VAL A 49 -17.38 -4.14 3.39
CA VAL A 49 -16.87 -2.79 3.09
C VAL A 49 -16.04 -2.25 4.25
N ALA A 50 -16.52 -2.38 5.49
CA ALA A 50 -15.80 -1.92 6.68
C ALA A 50 -14.45 -2.65 6.84
N VAL A 51 -14.44 -3.98 6.72
CA VAL A 51 -13.22 -4.79 6.81
C VAL A 51 -12.23 -4.43 5.70
N LEU A 52 -12.69 -4.29 4.46
CA LEU A 52 -11.83 -3.86 3.34
C LEU A 52 -11.26 -2.45 3.56
N GLY A 53 -12.08 -1.52 4.08
CA GLY A 53 -11.64 -0.16 4.41
C GLY A 53 -10.50 -0.14 5.42
N VAL A 54 -10.60 -0.93 6.49
CA VAL A 54 -9.51 -1.08 7.48
C VAL A 54 -8.25 -1.63 6.83
N LYS A 55 -8.36 -2.73 6.07
CA LYS A 55 -7.22 -3.34 5.36
C LYS A 55 -6.56 -2.38 4.38
N LEU A 56 -7.34 -1.61 3.64
CA LEU A 56 -6.83 -0.59 2.73
C LEU A 56 -6.04 0.47 3.52
N ASN A 57 -6.58 0.98 4.63
CA ASN A 57 -5.92 1.99 5.44
C ASN A 57 -4.59 1.48 6.01
N GLU A 58 -4.55 0.25 6.54
CA GLU A 58 -3.30 -0.38 7.01
C GLU A 58 -2.23 -0.40 5.92
N ARG A 59 -2.60 -0.77 4.69
CA ARG A 59 -1.66 -0.82 3.57
C ARG A 59 -1.20 0.55 3.09
N LEU A 60 -2.08 1.55 3.12
CA LEU A 60 -1.70 2.94 2.83
C LEU A 60 -0.73 3.49 3.88
N MET A 61 -0.94 3.17 5.16
CA MET A 61 -0.02 3.54 6.24
C MET A 61 1.34 2.85 6.06
N GLU A 62 1.35 1.56 5.73
CA GLU A 62 2.58 0.80 5.45
C GLU A 62 3.32 1.40 4.24
N LEU A 63 2.60 1.68 3.15
CA LEU A 63 3.15 2.27 1.93
C LEU A 63 3.82 3.62 2.22
N SER A 64 3.14 4.50 2.97
CA SER A 64 3.70 5.79 3.40
C SER A 64 4.96 5.62 4.25
N GLY A 65 4.98 4.64 5.16
CA GLY A 65 6.16 4.31 5.96
C GLY A 65 7.35 3.83 5.11
N VAL A 66 7.10 2.97 4.12
CA VAL A 66 8.11 2.48 3.18
C VAL A 66 8.65 3.61 2.31
N ASP A 67 7.79 4.47 1.79
CA ASP A 67 8.19 5.61 0.96
C ASP A 67 9.11 6.57 1.72
N LYS A 68 8.81 6.86 3.00
CA LYS A 68 9.68 7.66 3.86
C LYS A 68 11.05 7.00 4.05
N LYS A 69 11.11 5.69 4.30
CA LYS A 69 12.38 4.97 4.47
C LYS A 69 13.22 4.97 3.19
N ILE A 70 12.61 4.74 2.03
CA ILE A 70 13.29 4.83 0.72
C ILE A 70 13.86 6.24 0.50
N ALA A 71 13.10 7.28 0.84
CA ALA A 71 13.56 8.67 0.71
C ALA A 71 14.76 8.98 1.61
N VAL A 72 14.76 8.49 2.86
CA VAL A 72 15.91 8.61 3.77
C VAL A 72 17.14 7.91 3.19
N LEU A 73 17.01 6.64 2.78
CA LEU A 73 18.14 5.90 2.22
C LEU A 73 18.68 6.52 0.92
N SER A 74 17.81 7.07 0.07
CA SER A 74 18.25 7.74 -1.17
C SER A 74 19.12 8.96 -0.85
N ARG A 75 18.71 9.78 0.13
CA ARG A 75 19.52 10.91 0.63
C ARG A 75 20.88 10.47 1.17
N GLU A 76 20.94 9.38 1.94
CA GLU A 76 22.20 8.83 2.49
C GLU A 76 23.17 8.32 1.41
N ILE A 77 22.64 7.86 0.27
CA ILE A 77 23.44 7.31 -0.85
C ILE A 77 23.84 8.41 -1.85
N GLY A 78 23.20 9.59 -1.76
CA GLY A 78 23.36 10.72 -2.69
C GLY A 78 22.52 10.61 -3.96
N ASP A 79 21.40 9.90 -3.90
CA ASP A 79 20.42 9.66 -4.98
C ASP A 79 19.10 10.41 -4.74
#